data_AF-A0A1R3HSN3-F1
#
_entry.id   AF-A0A1R3HSN3-F1
#
_cell.length_a   1.000
_cell.length_b   1.000
_cell.length_c   1.000
_cell.angle_alpha   90.00
_cell.angle_beta   90.00
_cell.angle_gamma   90.00
#
_symmetry.space_group_name_H-M   'P 1'
#
loop_
_entity.id
_entity.type
_entity.pdbx_description
1 polymer ?
#
loop_
_entity_poly.entity_id
_entity_poly.type
_entity_poly.pdbx_seq_one_letter_code
_entity_poly.pdbx_strand_id
1 'polypeptide(L)'
;MSNLFKARQGVENLPPDCWQSIFNRLDEGDLGAVSLACKGFLANANLVKESLNVVHSKTAMLSQHLKRFTQLKKVDLSYFLGDLEEALCEVAKLKLLKKIYIRFGRSVSDGSLVALFVNCVFLQDVTIINGAMTESGIGLLLRNRPNLEALSIGKIKHDSSSTITIANSISHAKALTSLEFLNMNVSDNLLAAIAKAKLPLERFAIKECKNFTVNGLLLVLSNYYLTKLTIDHVKFRDEDIEQLFNGNLGNLTHIDIRFTLTNSTLLFLLLTKSPSLVEITIDSLFMNSDLQVNPGGQSTPLEIQNLHLLHWRISDESAQQLGIIFPNIKVLDLSSCLTLTSSAIEAILKSCKFITELTLRGYRKTKIIEANSDLPSVNLEVLGLSYSLIDEEGLDAIGTRCPQLVDLCLSDCRNVTTKGIKQLIQKRKTLTWSSVGNCGQYADQIKRCNEKRQNRCQRHDRPQEVSPDLTSMLKMHSIEPLPGFCGGLVPENAFNATTLEALLDAGVLGLKSFMCPSGINDFHMTDIHHIKAGLSALAKYRRPLLVHSEIQDDKSNVQVYNGGDDPRSYSTYLKTRPPSWEEAAIRELLTATNGEIGWLGCKW
;
A
#
# COMPACT_ATOMS: atom_id res chain seq x y z
N MET A 1 -44.15 42.45 -14.64
CA MET A 1 -43.16 43.45 -14.17
C MET A 1 -42.13 42.77 -13.29
N SER A 2 -41.06 42.30 -13.95
CA SER A 2 -39.67 42.25 -13.49
C SER A 2 -39.36 42.44 -12.00
N ASN A 3 -39.29 41.35 -11.20
CA ASN A 3 -38.55 41.38 -9.92
C ASN A 3 -38.28 40.01 -9.25
N LEU A 4 -37.91 38.94 -9.98
CA LEU A 4 -37.62 37.65 -9.30
C LEU A 4 -36.37 36.86 -9.73
N PHE A 5 -35.47 37.44 -10.53
CA PHE A 5 -34.13 36.88 -10.72
C PHE A 5 -33.07 37.98 -10.79
N LYS A 6 -32.84 38.69 -9.67
CA LYS A 6 -31.51 39.23 -9.39
C LYS A 6 -30.64 38.06 -8.97
N ALA A 7 -29.59 37.78 -9.73
CA ALA A 7 -28.53 36.86 -9.33
C ALA A 7 -28.09 37.23 -7.91
N ARG A 8 -28.16 36.28 -6.97
CA ARG A 8 -27.50 36.44 -5.66
C ARG A 8 -26.00 36.54 -5.95
N GLN A 9 -25.49 37.76 -5.94
CA GLN A 9 -24.06 38.02 -5.75
C GLN A 9 -23.70 37.52 -4.35
N GLY A 10 -22.88 36.48 -4.28
CA GLY A 10 -22.41 35.89 -3.03
C GLY A 10 -22.46 34.37 -3.08
N VAL A 11 -21.50 33.75 -3.77
CA VAL A 11 -21.06 32.41 -3.36
C VAL A 11 -20.40 32.64 -2.00
N GLU A 12 -21.05 32.25 -0.91
CA GLU A 12 -20.40 32.22 0.40
C GLU A 12 -19.23 31.23 0.31
N ASN A 13 -18.02 31.77 0.12
CA ASN A 13 -16.81 30.96 0.18
C ASN A 13 -16.67 30.46 1.61
N LEU A 14 -16.72 29.13 1.80
CA LEU A 14 -16.44 28.51 3.09
C LEU A 14 -15.10 29.04 3.63
N PRO A 15 -15.02 29.42 4.92
CA PRO A 15 -13.77 29.85 5.55
C PRO A 15 -12.66 28.79 5.42
N PRO A 16 -11.37 29.19 5.44
CA PRO A 16 -10.25 28.26 5.39
C PRO A 16 -10.32 27.12 6.41
N ASP A 17 -10.79 27.41 7.63
CA ASP A 17 -10.89 26.41 8.71
C ASP A 17 -11.93 25.32 8.41
N CYS A 18 -13.02 25.69 7.72
CA CYS A 18 -14.02 24.73 7.23
C CYS A 18 -13.43 23.85 6.14
N TRP A 19 -12.66 24.42 5.20
CA TRP A 19 -11.97 23.64 4.16
C TRP A 19 -10.92 22.71 4.74
N GLN A 20 -10.13 23.16 5.72
CA GLN A 20 -9.16 22.32 6.42
C GLN A 20 -9.86 21.14 7.12
N SER A 21 -11.00 21.38 7.77
CA SER A 21 -11.79 20.31 8.41
C SER A 21 -12.31 19.27 7.43
N ILE A 22 -12.65 19.68 6.21
CA ILE A 22 -13.04 18.77 5.12
C ILE A 22 -11.82 18.00 4.62
N PHE A 23 -10.71 18.70 4.34
CA PHE A 23 -9.52 18.10 3.75
C PHE A 23 -8.80 17.14 4.70
N ASN A 24 -8.89 17.36 6.02
CA ASN A 24 -8.42 16.42 7.04
C ASN A 24 -9.12 15.05 7.01
N ARG A 25 -10.21 14.90 6.25
CA ARG A 25 -10.91 13.62 6.05
C ARG A 25 -10.54 12.91 4.75
N LEU A 26 -9.75 13.56 3.89
CA LEU A 26 -9.29 12.99 2.62
C LEU A 26 -7.99 12.22 2.81
N ASP A 27 -7.79 11.18 2.01
CA ASP A 27 -6.48 10.52 1.94
C ASP A 27 -5.47 11.36 1.12
N GLU A 28 -4.20 10.93 1.08
CA GLU A 28 -3.15 11.66 0.35
C GLU A 28 -3.43 11.79 -1.16
N GLY A 29 -4.10 10.80 -1.77
CA GLY A 29 -4.42 10.77 -3.19
C GLY A 29 -5.52 11.77 -3.51
N ASP A 30 -6.60 11.72 -2.74
CA ASP A 30 -7.75 12.62 -2.83
C ASP A 30 -7.34 14.06 -2.53
N LEU A 31 -6.53 14.28 -1.49
CA LEU A 31 -6.00 15.60 -1.16
C LEU A 31 -5.17 16.17 -2.32
N GLY A 32 -4.38 15.32 -2.97
CA GLY A 32 -3.67 15.67 -4.20
C GLY A 32 -4.63 16.11 -5.30
N ALA A 33 -5.67 15.32 -5.58
CA ALA A 33 -6.65 15.62 -6.62
C ALA A 33 -7.39 16.94 -6.36
N VAL A 34 -7.82 17.19 -5.12
CA VAL A 34 -8.53 18.40 -4.71
C VAL A 34 -7.63 19.63 -4.77
N SER A 35 -6.33 19.50 -4.46
CA SER A 35 -5.37 20.60 -4.55
C SER A 35 -5.24 21.17 -5.98
N LEU A 36 -5.54 20.37 -7.00
CA LEU A 36 -5.52 20.78 -8.40
C LEU A 36 -6.77 21.52 -8.87
N ALA A 37 -7.86 21.49 -8.09
CA ALA A 37 -9.14 22.02 -8.54
C ALA A 37 -9.11 23.55 -8.65
N CYS A 38 -8.50 24.25 -7.69
CA CYS A 38 -8.35 25.70 -7.74
C CYS A 38 -7.24 26.20 -6.79
N LYS A 39 -6.84 27.48 -6.93
CA LYS A 39 -5.83 28.12 -6.07
C LYS A 39 -6.21 28.11 -4.58
N GLY A 40 -7.50 28.27 -4.26
CA GLY A 40 -7.99 28.24 -2.88
C GLY A 40 -7.84 26.85 -2.26
N PHE A 41 -8.18 25.80 -3.01
CA PHE A 41 -8.01 24.42 -2.56
C PHE A 41 -6.54 24.03 -2.48
N LEU A 42 -5.71 24.50 -3.41
CA LEU A 42 -4.26 24.35 -3.34
C LEU A 42 -3.71 24.93 -2.03
N ALA A 43 -4.12 26.15 -1.67
CA ALA A 43 -3.68 26.81 -0.44
C ALA A 43 -4.14 26.05 0.81
N ASN A 44 -5.42 25.68 0.87
CA ASN A 44 -5.98 24.93 2.01
C ASN A 44 -5.39 23.51 2.13
N ALA A 45 -5.13 22.83 1.02
CA ALA A 45 -4.50 21.51 1.00
C ALA A 45 -3.06 21.55 1.51
N ASN A 46 -2.32 22.62 1.19
CA ASN A 46 -0.96 22.81 1.72
C ASN A 46 -0.96 22.93 3.25
N LEU A 47 -2.02 23.48 3.85
CA LEU A 47 -2.15 23.69 5.30
C LEU A 47 -2.48 22.40 6.07
N VAL A 48 -2.95 21.35 5.40
CA VAL A 48 -3.30 20.08 6.07
C VAL A 48 -2.37 18.91 5.70
N LYS A 49 -1.43 19.12 4.78
CA LYS A 49 -0.53 18.05 4.36
C LYS A 49 0.44 17.69 5.48
N GLU A 50 0.30 16.47 6.02
CA GLU A 50 1.11 15.98 7.15
C GLU A 50 2.25 15.06 6.73
N SER A 51 2.24 14.51 5.51
CA SER A 51 3.26 13.57 5.03
C SER A 51 3.82 13.99 3.68
N LEU A 52 5.13 13.78 3.48
CA LEU A 52 5.82 14.04 2.22
C LEU A 52 6.73 12.85 1.86
N ASN A 53 6.49 12.24 0.70
CA ASN A 53 7.41 11.27 0.10
C ASN A 53 8.28 11.98 -0.96
N VAL A 54 9.60 11.95 -0.76
CA VAL A 54 10.55 12.66 -1.62
C VAL A 54 11.16 11.69 -2.62
N VAL A 55 10.64 11.74 -3.85
CA VAL A 55 11.05 10.85 -4.96
C VAL A 55 11.97 11.52 -5.99
N HIS A 56 12.26 12.80 -5.81
CA HIS A 56 13.17 13.57 -6.68
C HIS A 56 14.55 13.70 -6.03
N SER A 57 15.59 14.00 -6.81
CA SER A 57 16.97 14.14 -6.30
C SER A 57 17.40 15.58 -5.97
N LYS A 58 16.58 16.59 -6.24
CA LYS A 58 16.98 18.01 -6.10
C LYS A 58 16.71 18.56 -4.69
N THR A 59 17.75 18.99 -3.96
CA THR A 59 17.59 19.58 -2.62
C THR A 59 16.88 20.94 -2.65
N ALA A 60 17.13 21.78 -3.66
CA ALA A 60 16.44 23.06 -3.79
C ALA A 60 14.91 22.88 -3.88
N MET A 61 14.45 21.85 -4.58
CA MET A 61 13.04 21.49 -4.68
C MET A 61 12.50 20.98 -3.34
N LEU A 62 13.29 20.18 -2.61
CA LEU A 62 12.95 19.77 -1.24
C LEU A 62 12.75 20.99 -0.34
N SER A 63 13.70 21.94 -0.32
CA SER A 63 13.59 23.16 0.49
C SER A 63 12.31 23.95 0.18
N GLN A 64 11.92 24.04 -1.10
CA GLN A 64 10.65 24.68 -1.48
C GLN A 64 9.43 23.91 -0.96
N HIS A 65 9.42 22.58 -1.03
CA HIS A 65 8.34 21.77 -0.45
C HIS A 65 8.23 21.94 1.05
N LEU A 66 9.34 21.94 1.77
CA LEU A 66 9.34 22.09 3.22
C LEU A 66 8.87 23.48 3.67
N LYS A 67 9.12 24.52 2.87
CA LYS A 67 8.56 25.86 3.09
C LYS A 67 7.06 25.93 2.80
N ARG A 68 6.61 25.18 1.80
CA ARG A 68 5.20 25.15 1.35
C ARG A 68 4.30 24.37 2.31
N PHE A 69 4.76 23.23 2.80
CA PHE A 69 3.99 22.33 3.66
C PHE A 69 4.41 22.50 5.12
N THR A 70 3.72 23.40 5.82
CA THR A 70 4.12 23.82 7.17
C THR A 70 3.66 22.86 8.28
N GLN A 71 2.70 21.99 8.00
CA GLN A 71 2.15 21.00 8.94
C GLN A 71 2.77 19.60 8.81
N LEU A 72 3.92 19.48 8.13
CA LEU A 72 4.57 18.18 7.95
C LEU A 72 4.97 17.54 9.28
N LYS A 73 4.43 16.34 9.51
CA LYS A 73 4.74 15.45 10.63
C LYS A 73 5.55 14.24 10.17
N LYS A 74 5.50 13.87 8.89
CA LYS A 74 6.24 12.75 8.30
C LYS A 74 6.99 13.20 7.05
N VAL A 75 8.27 12.82 6.97
CA VAL A 75 9.08 12.96 5.75
C VAL A 75 9.73 11.62 5.42
N ASP A 76 9.56 11.17 4.19
CA ASP A 76 10.18 9.95 3.68
C ASP A 76 11.23 10.31 2.61
N LEU A 77 12.49 10.06 2.94
CA LEU A 77 13.66 10.25 2.07
C LEU A 77 14.18 8.91 1.52
N SER A 78 13.44 7.81 1.65
CA SER A 78 13.92 6.46 1.30
C SER A 78 14.32 6.30 -0.16
N TYR A 79 13.77 7.14 -1.04
CA TYR A 79 14.04 7.15 -2.48
C TYR A 79 14.73 8.43 -2.95
N PHE A 80 15.23 9.24 -2.00
CA PHE A 80 15.94 10.47 -2.32
C PHE A 80 17.35 10.15 -2.83
N LEU A 81 17.60 10.41 -4.11
CA LEU A 81 18.90 10.14 -4.76
C LEU A 81 19.84 11.36 -4.82
N GLY A 82 19.50 12.44 -4.10
CA GLY A 82 20.29 13.68 -4.05
C GLY A 82 21.36 13.71 -2.96
N ASP A 83 21.82 14.91 -2.63
CA ASP A 83 22.71 15.13 -1.48
C ASP A 83 21.93 15.02 -0.17
N LEU A 84 22.08 13.87 0.49
CA LEU A 84 21.33 13.55 1.70
C LEU A 84 21.77 14.41 2.89
N GLU A 85 23.02 14.88 2.93
CA GLU A 85 23.50 15.77 4.00
C GLU A 85 22.76 17.11 3.96
N GLU A 86 22.68 17.71 2.78
CA GLU A 86 21.96 18.96 2.56
C GLU A 86 20.45 18.78 2.79
N ALA A 87 19.88 17.67 2.31
CA ALA A 87 18.48 17.35 2.53
C ALA A 87 18.12 17.23 4.01
N LEU A 88 18.96 16.58 4.82
CA LEU A 88 18.75 16.48 6.27
C LEU A 88 18.85 17.83 6.97
N CYS A 89 19.75 18.71 6.52
CA CYS A 89 19.82 20.09 7.02
C CYS A 89 18.54 20.88 6.73
N GLU A 90 17.92 20.69 5.56
CA GLU A 90 16.62 21.30 5.25
C GLU A 90 15.49 20.71 6.10
N VAL A 91 15.45 19.38 6.27
CA VAL A 91 14.44 18.69 7.09
C VAL A 91 14.54 19.06 8.57
N ALA A 92 15.76 19.30 9.08
CA ALA A 92 16.00 19.76 10.45
C ALA A 92 15.36 21.12 10.78
N LYS A 93 14.88 21.87 9.79
CA LYS A 93 14.15 23.13 9.99
C LYS A 93 12.69 22.91 10.41
N LEU A 94 12.14 21.71 10.19
CA LEU A 94 10.75 21.39 10.52
C LEU A 94 10.55 21.30 12.04
N LYS A 95 9.50 21.97 12.54
CA LYS A 95 9.21 22.02 13.98
C LYS A 95 8.17 21.03 14.46
N LEU A 96 7.38 20.46 13.54
CA LEU A 96 6.31 19.51 13.85
C LEU A 96 6.65 18.07 13.44
N LEU A 97 7.88 17.84 12.97
CA LEU A 97 8.30 16.53 12.47
C LEU A 97 8.27 15.49 13.60
N LYS A 98 7.49 14.43 13.37
CA LYS A 98 7.35 13.28 14.26
C LYS A 98 7.98 12.01 13.70
N LYS A 99 7.98 11.87 12.37
CA LYS A 99 8.42 10.65 11.68
C LYS A 99 9.39 10.97 10.55
N ILE A 100 10.48 10.20 10.47
CA ILE A 100 11.41 10.30 9.36
C ILE A 100 11.89 8.93 8.89
N TYR A 101 11.93 8.75 7.57
CA TYR A 101 12.51 7.58 6.93
C TYR A 101 13.71 7.99 6.09
N ILE A 102 14.84 7.35 6.35
CA ILE A 102 16.10 7.58 5.65
C ILE A 102 16.60 6.21 5.19
N ARG A 103 16.62 5.97 3.89
CA ARG A 103 17.20 4.75 3.31
C ARG A 103 18.14 5.13 2.18
N PHE A 104 19.25 4.39 2.08
CA PHE A 104 20.22 4.48 0.97
C PHE A 104 20.79 5.90 0.74
N GLY A 105 21.97 6.19 1.27
CA GLY A 105 22.73 7.40 0.94
C GLY A 105 24.22 7.11 0.91
N ARG A 106 24.97 7.70 -0.04
CA ARG A 106 26.43 7.46 -0.15
C ARG A 106 27.29 8.41 0.68
N SER A 107 26.70 9.42 1.33
CA SER A 107 27.46 10.41 2.10
C SER A 107 26.55 11.16 3.09
N VAL A 108 26.50 10.69 4.34
CA VAL A 108 25.84 11.40 5.46
C VAL A 108 26.78 11.36 6.64
N SER A 109 27.02 12.50 7.26
CA SER A 109 27.79 12.61 8.49
C SER A 109 26.89 12.43 9.71
N ASP A 110 27.47 12.06 10.85
CA ASP A 110 26.72 12.05 12.11
C ASP A 110 26.23 13.47 12.48
N GLY A 111 26.87 14.52 11.98
CA GLY A 111 26.57 15.92 12.30
C GLY A 111 25.21 16.39 11.81
N SER A 112 24.85 16.10 10.56
CA SER A 112 23.53 16.48 10.00
C SER A 112 22.37 15.80 10.72
N LEU A 113 22.57 14.55 11.13
CA LEU A 113 21.59 13.82 11.93
C LEU A 113 21.48 14.35 13.36
N VAL A 114 22.60 14.67 14.00
CA VAL A 114 22.56 15.33 15.32
C VAL A 114 21.78 16.64 15.22
N ALA A 115 22.00 17.44 14.18
CA ALA A 115 21.23 18.67 13.94
C ALA A 115 19.73 18.37 13.77
N LEU A 116 19.36 17.34 13.01
CA LEU A 116 17.98 16.88 12.89
C LEU A 116 17.39 16.52 14.25
N PHE A 117 18.07 15.71 15.06
CA PHE A 117 17.55 15.22 16.34
C PHE A 117 17.47 16.30 17.39
N VAL A 118 18.39 17.27 17.39
CA VAL A 118 18.34 18.42 18.29
C VAL A 118 17.16 19.33 17.94
N ASN A 119 16.96 19.62 16.65
CA ASN A 119 15.98 20.62 16.20
C ASN A 119 14.54 20.09 16.10
N CYS A 120 14.36 18.80 15.78
CA CYS A 120 13.06 18.16 15.68
C CYS A 120 12.66 17.54 17.03
N VAL A 121 12.11 18.37 17.93
CA VAL A 121 11.83 17.98 19.32
C VAL A 121 10.67 17.00 19.51
N PHE A 122 9.77 16.88 18.52
CA PHE A 122 8.65 15.94 18.53
C PHE A 122 8.94 14.64 17.78
N LEU A 123 10.20 14.40 17.41
CA LEU A 123 10.57 13.20 16.67
C LEU A 123 10.36 11.94 17.55
N GLN A 124 9.49 11.05 17.09
CA GLN A 124 9.03 9.86 17.80
C GLN A 124 9.36 8.56 17.04
N ASP A 125 9.39 8.59 15.71
CA ASP A 125 9.55 7.42 14.85
C ASP A 125 10.66 7.66 13.83
N VAL A 126 11.76 6.91 13.96
CA VAL A 126 12.96 7.11 13.14
C VAL A 126 13.37 5.81 12.49
N THR A 127 13.44 5.81 11.17
CA THR A 127 14.01 4.71 10.38
C THR A 127 15.26 5.16 9.65
N ILE A 128 16.39 4.51 9.91
CA ILE A 128 17.69 4.82 9.29
C ILE A 128 18.33 3.53 8.78
N ILE A 129 18.26 3.29 7.47
CA ILE A 129 18.93 2.16 6.82
C ILE A 129 19.97 2.73 5.86
N ASN A 130 21.15 3.02 6.39
CA ASN A 130 22.18 3.75 5.67
C ASN A 130 23.59 3.23 6.01
N GLY A 131 24.29 2.75 4.98
CA GLY A 131 25.65 2.23 5.05
C GLY A 131 26.72 3.24 5.48
N ALA A 132 26.44 4.54 5.45
CA ALA A 132 27.41 5.58 5.83
C ALA A 132 27.39 5.90 7.33
N MET A 133 26.29 5.61 8.02
CA MET A 133 26.04 6.05 9.39
C MET A 133 26.84 5.25 10.42
N THR A 134 27.37 5.91 11.45
CA THR A 134 28.12 5.25 12.52
C THR A 134 27.24 4.89 13.71
N GLU A 135 27.74 3.96 14.53
CA GLU A 135 27.16 3.65 15.83
C GLU A 135 27.12 4.86 16.78
N SER A 136 28.12 5.74 16.69
CA SER A 136 28.22 6.97 17.49
C SER A 136 27.07 7.94 17.19
N GLY A 137 26.75 8.13 15.90
CA GLY A 137 25.62 8.96 15.48
C GLY A 137 24.27 8.46 16.03
N ILE A 138 24.04 7.14 16.01
CA ILE A 138 22.84 6.55 16.62
C ILE A 138 22.86 6.66 18.15
N GLY A 139 24.03 6.51 18.79
CA GLY A 139 24.15 6.73 20.23
C GLY A 139 23.79 8.17 20.64
N LEU A 140 24.21 9.17 19.86
CA LEU A 140 23.83 10.57 20.08
C LEU A 140 22.34 10.81 19.90
N LEU A 141 21.69 10.18 18.91
CA LEU A 141 20.24 10.19 18.74
C LEU A 141 19.54 9.75 20.04
N LEU A 142 19.92 8.56 20.55
CA LEU A 142 19.30 7.95 21.71
C LEU A 142 19.47 8.81 22.98
N ARG A 143 20.65 9.42 23.16
CA ARG A 143 20.94 10.32 24.29
C ARG A 143 20.14 11.62 24.24
N ASN A 144 19.90 12.15 23.04
CA ASN A 144 19.21 13.42 22.88
C ASN A 144 17.69 13.28 22.87
N ARG A 145 17.12 12.13 22.46
CA ARG A 145 15.67 11.93 22.25
C ARG A 145 15.08 10.87 23.21
N PRO A 146 14.80 11.23 24.48
CA PRO A 146 14.19 10.30 25.44
C PRO A 146 12.73 9.94 25.11
N ASN A 147 12.03 10.78 24.33
CA ASN A 147 10.65 10.60 23.90
C ASN A 147 10.52 9.79 22.59
N LEU A 148 11.61 9.22 22.10
CA LEU A 148 11.59 8.37 20.92
C LEU A 148 10.80 7.09 21.21
N GLU A 149 9.78 6.82 20.40
CA GLU A 149 8.86 5.69 20.57
C GLU A 149 9.24 4.51 19.68
N ALA A 150 9.73 4.76 18.47
CA ALA A 150 10.12 3.74 17.50
C ALA A 150 11.47 4.05 16.85
N LEU A 151 12.34 3.04 16.80
CA LEU A 151 13.64 3.11 16.15
C LEU A 151 13.86 1.88 15.28
N SER A 152 14.05 2.09 13.98
CA SER A 152 14.52 1.08 13.04
C SER A 152 15.88 1.50 12.49
N ILE A 153 16.91 0.69 12.69
CA ILE A 153 18.25 0.99 12.19
C ILE A 153 18.82 -0.17 11.41
N GLY A 154 19.60 0.14 10.38
CA GLY A 154 20.23 -0.88 9.57
C GLY A 154 21.42 -0.42 8.78
N LYS A 155 22.29 -1.37 8.42
CA LYS A 155 23.56 -1.12 7.71
C LYS A 155 24.47 -0.11 8.44
N ILE A 156 24.47 -0.10 9.78
CA ILE A 156 25.28 0.84 10.56
C ILE A 156 26.75 0.40 10.62
N LYS A 157 27.68 1.35 10.42
CA LYS A 157 29.12 1.16 10.58
C LYS A 157 29.52 1.17 12.05
N HIS A 158 30.35 0.22 12.43
CA HIS A 158 31.04 0.28 13.70
C HIS A 158 32.12 1.38 13.65
N ASP A 159 32.15 2.23 14.67
CA ASP A 159 33.18 3.25 14.84
C ASP A 159 34.00 2.94 16.10
N SER A 160 35.20 2.41 15.90
CA SER A 160 36.11 2.06 17.00
C SER A 160 36.76 3.27 17.67
N SER A 161 36.62 4.47 17.09
CA SER A 161 37.24 5.70 17.62
C SER A 161 36.36 6.42 18.65
N SER A 162 35.03 6.19 18.62
CA SER A 162 34.08 6.80 19.54
C SER A 162 33.85 5.92 20.77
N THR A 163 33.71 6.57 21.93
CA THR A 163 33.24 5.91 23.15
C THR A 163 31.71 5.81 23.20
N ILE A 164 31.00 6.48 22.29
CA ILE A 164 29.55 6.48 22.21
C ILE A 164 29.12 5.34 21.31
N THR A 165 28.33 4.42 21.86
CA THR A 165 27.79 3.26 21.15
C THR A 165 26.28 3.19 21.32
N ILE A 166 25.60 2.33 20.57
CA ILE A 166 24.17 2.08 20.78
C ILE A 166 24.00 1.43 22.16
N ALA A 167 24.84 0.45 22.47
CA ALA A 167 24.77 -0.31 23.71
C ALA A 167 24.83 0.57 24.97
N ASN A 168 25.72 1.57 25.01
CA ASN A 168 25.81 2.45 26.18
C ASN A 168 24.84 3.65 26.15
N SER A 169 24.06 3.80 25.08
CA SER A 169 23.15 4.93 24.89
C SER A 169 21.68 4.53 24.96
N ILE A 170 21.33 3.27 24.68
CA ILE A 170 19.95 2.80 24.54
C ILE A 170 19.05 3.07 25.76
N SER A 171 19.62 3.09 26.97
CA SER A 171 18.90 3.40 28.21
C SER A 171 18.37 4.84 28.31
N HIS A 172 18.81 5.75 27.44
CA HIS A 172 18.33 7.13 27.42
C HIS A 172 16.98 7.28 26.70
N ALA A 173 16.64 6.35 25.78
CA ALA A 173 15.39 6.36 25.02
C ALA A 173 14.24 5.76 25.84
N LYS A 174 13.83 6.44 26.91
CA LYS A 174 12.90 5.92 27.94
C LYS A 174 11.50 5.60 27.41
N ALA A 175 11.07 6.24 26.33
CA ALA A 175 9.76 6.00 25.70
C ALA A 175 9.77 4.92 24.61
N LEU A 176 10.91 4.23 24.39
CA LEU A 176 11.06 3.33 23.25
C LEU A 176 10.21 2.06 23.42
N THR A 177 9.19 1.93 22.57
CA THR A 177 8.25 0.80 22.52
C THR A 177 8.52 -0.14 21.34
N SER A 178 9.22 0.32 20.30
CA SER A 178 9.54 -0.47 19.12
C SER A 178 11.00 -0.32 18.71
N LEU A 179 11.72 -1.43 18.60
CA LEU A 179 13.12 -1.47 18.19
C LEU A 179 13.34 -2.52 17.10
N GLU A 180 13.88 -2.10 15.96
CA GLU A 180 14.20 -2.96 14.83
C GLU A 180 15.66 -2.80 14.40
N PHE A 181 16.34 -3.93 14.23
CA PHE A 181 17.65 -4.02 13.60
C PHE A 181 17.53 -4.70 12.23
N LEU A 182 18.09 -4.08 11.20
CA LEU A 182 18.05 -4.58 9.82
C LEU A 182 19.45 -4.66 9.20
N ASN A 183 19.84 -5.84 8.72
CA ASN A 183 21.07 -6.05 7.96
C ASN A 183 22.30 -5.36 8.57
N MET A 184 22.55 -5.62 9.85
CA MET A 184 23.69 -5.10 10.61
C MET A 184 24.27 -6.17 11.55
N ASN A 185 25.46 -5.91 12.07
CA ASN A 185 26.03 -6.73 13.14
C ASN A 185 25.42 -6.30 14.47
N VAL A 186 24.83 -7.26 15.18
CA VAL A 186 24.26 -7.08 16.53
C VAL A 186 25.11 -7.95 17.45
N SER A 187 25.63 -7.40 18.55
CA SER A 187 26.41 -8.17 19.52
C SER A 187 25.57 -8.55 20.74
N ASP A 188 25.94 -9.64 21.42
CA ASP A 188 25.29 -10.02 22.68
C ASP A 188 25.43 -8.93 23.76
N ASN A 189 26.50 -8.12 23.71
CA ASN A 189 26.67 -6.96 24.58
C ASN A 189 25.59 -5.91 24.34
N LEU A 190 25.21 -5.66 23.08
CA LEU A 190 24.11 -4.76 22.73
C LEU A 190 22.77 -5.33 23.21
N LEU A 191 22.53 -6.63 23.00
CA LEU A 191 21.30 -7.30 23.46
C LEU A 191 21.18 -7.28 24.99
N ALA A 192 22.28 -7.53 25.71
CA ALA A 192 22.34 -7.42 27.15
C ALA A 192 22.09 -5.98 27.64
N ALA A 193 22.58 -4.98 26.91
CA ALA A 193 22.31 -3.58 27.23
C ALA A 193 20.83 -3.20 27.05
N ILE A 194 20.17 -3.70 26.00
CA ILE A 194 18.73 -3.54 25.78
C ILE A 194 17.95 -4.15 26.96
N ALA A 195 18.28 -5.40 27.34
CA ALA A 195 17.64 -6.07 28.47
C ALA A 195 17.83 -5.28 29.78
N LYS A 196 19.05 -4.79 30.04
CA LYS A 196 19.39 -4.01 31.23
C LYS A 196 18.70 -2.64 31.27
N ALA A 197 18.37 -2.07 30.11
CA ALA A 197 17.74 -0.76 30.02
C ALA A 197 16.29 -0.75 30.53
N LYS A 198 15.62 -1.92 30.63
CA LYS A 198 14.23 -2.07 31.12
C LYS A 198 13.24 -1.09 30.44
N LEU A 199 13.40 -0.92 29.13
CA LEU A 199 12.54 -0.07 28.32
C LEU A 199 11.13 -0.68 28.20
N PRO A 200 10.08 0.14 27.99
CA PRO A 200 8.71 -0.33 27.74
C PRO A 200 8.57 -0.92 26.33
N LEU A 201 9.49 -1.82 25.96
CA LEU A 201 9.65 -2.35 24.62
C LEU A 201 8.57 -3.39 24.35
N GLU A 202 7.57 -3.02 23.56
CA GLU A 202 6.47 -3.88 23.14
C GLU A 202 6.84 -4.72 21.92
N ARG A 203 7.69 -4.19 21.03
CA ARG A 203 8.07 -4.82 19.76
C ARG A 203 9.58 -4.84 19.58
N PHE A 204 10.10 -6.03 19.29
CA PHE A 204 11.51 -6.23 18.95
C PHE A 204 11.63 -7.01 17.65
N ALA A 205 12.41 -6.49 16.72
CA ALA A 205 12.63 -7.10 15.42
C ALA A 205 14.12 -7.18 15.09
N ILE A 206 14.56 -8.35 14.61
CA ILE A 206 15.93 -8.58 14.14
C ILE A 206 15.86 -9.24 12.76
N LYS A 207 16.30 -8.51 11.74
CA LYS A 207 16.13 -8.88 10.33
C LYS A 207 17.46 -8.84 9.60
N GLU A 208 17.83 -9.91 8.89
CA GLU A 208 19.10 -10.03 8.14
C GLU A 208 20.36 -9.73 8.99
N CYS A 209 20.27 -9.79 10.33
CA CYS A 209 21.36 -9.43 11.24
C CYS A 209 22.28 -10.62 11.54
N LYS A 210 23.51 -10.34 11.99
CA LYS A 210 24.54 -11.34 12.29
C LYS A 210 25.30 -10.99 13.58
N ASN A 211 26.13 -11.92 14.05
CA ASN A 211 27.09 -11.73 15.16
C ASN A 211 26.50 -11.71 16.59
N PHE A 212 25.30 -12.27 16.77
CA PHE A 212 24.68 -12.50 18.07
C PHE A 212 24.38 -13.98 18.27
N THR A 213 24.18 -14.38 19.52
CA THR A 213 23.78 -15.74 19.92
C THR A 213 22.35 -15.77 20.40
N VAL A 214 21.76 -16.98 20.49
CA VAL A 214 20.46 -17.18 21.12
C VAL A 214 20.43 -16.71 22.57
N ASN A 215 21.53 -16.87 23.31
CA ASN A 215 21.62 -16.41 24.70
C ASN A 215 21.46 -14.88 24.79
N GLY A 216 22.10 -14.13 23.89
CA GLY A 216 21.90 -12.69 23.80
C GLY A 216 20.44 -12.34 23.53
N LEU A 217 19.78 -13.05 22.60
CA LEU A 217 18.37 -12.81 22.28
C LEU A 217 17.44 -13.11 23.47
N LEU A 218 17.66 -14.22 24.17
CA LEU A 218 16.92 -14.60 25.37
C LEU A 218 16.97 -13.54 26.48
N LEU A 219 18.06 -12.78 26.59
CA LEU A 219 18.12 -11.65 27.52
C LEU A 219 17.10 -10.57 27.17
N VAL A 220 16.92 -10.25 25.89
CA VAL A 220 15.92 -9.26 25.44
C VAL A 220 14.51 -9.79 25.67
N LEU A 221 14.28 -11.08 25.44
CA LEU A 221 12.98 -11.74 25.64
C LEU A 221 12.55 -11.82 27.11
N SER A 222 13.49 -11.67 28.05
CA SER A 222 13.16 -11.53 29.47
C SER A 222 12.45 -10.21 29.82
N ASN A 223 12.32 -9.28 28.85
CA ASN A 223 11.54 -8.06 29.02
C ASN A 223 10.03 -8.35 29.08
N TYR A 224 9.41 -8.06 30.22
CA TYR A 224 8.01 -8.34 30.46
C TYR A 224 7.03 -7.48 29.64
N TYR A 225 7.46 -6.36 29.05
CA TYR A 225 6.61 -5.57 28.15
C TYR A 225 6.53 -6.15 26.74
N LEU A 226 7.45 -7.05 26.38
CA LEU A 226 7.58 -7.51 25.02
C LEU A 226 6.40 -8.42 24.64
N THR A 227 5.65 -8.00 23.62
CA THR A 227 4.47 -8.72 23.13
C THR A 227 4.63 -9.19 21.69
N LYS A 228 5.52 -8.55 20.91
CA LYS A 228 5.78 -8.90 19.51
C LYS A 228 7.26 -9.13 19.24
N LEU A 229 7.58 -10.28 18.67
CA LEU A 229 8.92 -10.66 18.25
C LEU A 229 8.95 -10.95 16.75
N THR A 230 9.89 -10.35 16.03
CA THR A 230 10.17 -10.67 14.62
C THR A 230 11.62 -11.10 14.44
N ILE A 231 11.82 -12.24 13.79
CA ILE A 231 13.12 -12.78 13.41
C ILE A 231 13.06 -13.13 11.93
N ASP A 232 13.82 -12.43 11.09
CA ASP A 232 13.73 -12.55 9.64
C ASP A 232 15.11 -12.74 9.02
N HIS A 233 15.30 -13.76 8.17
CA HIS A 233 16.58 -14.06 7.50
C HIS A 233 17.78 -14.18 8.48
N VAL A 234 17.54 -14.70 9.68
CA VAL A 234 18.58 -15.00 10.68
C VAL A 234 18.94 -16.48 10.60
N LYS A 235 20.23 -16.77 10.54
CA LYS A 235 20.72 -18.16 10.55
C LYS A 235 20.88 -18.65 11.99
N PHE A 236 19.97 -19.52 12.42
CA PHE A 236 20.10 -20.29 13.64
C PHE A 236 20.40 -21.76 13.32
N ARG A 237 21.10 -22.43 14.25
CA ARG A 237 21.15 -23.90 14.29
C ARG A 237 19.87 -24.42 14.96
N ASP A 238 19.52 -25.67 14.72
CA ASP A 238 18.34 -26.30 15.34
C ASP A 238 18.39 -26.20 16.88
N GLU A 239 19.56 -26.43 17.49
CA GLU A 239 19.79 -26.27 18.94
C GLU A 239 19.50 -24.85 19.44
N ASP A 240 19.89 -23.83 18.65
CA ASP A 240 19.66 -22.43 19.02
C ASP A 240 18.16 -22.11 18.98
N ILE A 241 17.45 -22.66 18.01
CA ILE A 241 16.00 -22.56 17.90
C ILE A 241 15.31 -23.26 19.08
N GLU A 242 15.69 -24.49 19.40
CA GLU A 242 15.12 -25.23 20.52
C GLU A 242 15.34 -24.48 21.83
N GLN A 243 16.54 -23.92 22.02
CA GLN A 243 16.86 -23.12 23.20
C GLN A 243 16.01 -21.84 23.28
N LEU A 244 15.78 -21.17 22.15
CA LEU A 244 14.94 -19.97 22.07
C LEU A 244 13.51 -20.26 22.55
N PHE A 245 12.90 -21.35 22.07
CA PHE A 245 11.52 -21.73 22.40
C PHE A 245 11.37 -22.45 23.74
N ASN A 246 12.47 -22.99 24.29
CA ASN A 246 12.52 -23.45 25.67
C ASN A 246 12.65 -22.28 26.68
N GLY A 247 12.98 -21.08 26.21
CA GLY A 247 12.99 -19.85 27.01
C GLY A 247 11.60 -19.42 27.48
N ASN A 248 11.57 -18.47 28.41
CA ASN A 248 10.31 -17.86 28.84
C ASN A 248 9.81 -16.87 27.78
N LEU A 249 8.78 -17.26 27.03
CA LEU A 249 8.11 -16.45 26.01
C LEU A 249 6.72 -15.95 26.46
N GLY A 250 6.36 -16.09 27.74
CA GLY A 250 4.97 -16.08 28.21
C GLY A 250 4.13 -14.83 27.93
N ASN A 251 4.77 -13.68 27.67
CA ASN A 251 4.08 -12.41 27.36
C ASN A 251 3.91 -12.15 25.86
N LEU A 252 4.55 -12.96 25.00
CA LEU A 252 4.41 -12.81 23.56
C LEU A 252 2.99 -13.16 23.13
N THR A 253 2.41 -12.26 22.35
CA THR A 253 1.12 -12.43 21.69
C THR A 253 1.29 -12.61 20.18
N HIS A 254 2.39 -12.10 19.61
CA HIS A 254 2.70 -12.22 18.19
C HIS A 254 4.14 -12.68 18.00
N ILE A 255 4.34 -13.67 17.13
CA ILE A 255 5.67 -14.10 16.72
C ILE A 255 5.74 -14.23 15.20
N ASP A 256 6.76 -13.65 14.58
CA ASP A 256 7.00 -13.70 13.15
C ASP A 256 8.43 -14.20 12.89
N ILE A 257 8.55 -15.41 12.35
CA ILE A 257 9.82 -16.09 12.10
C ILE A 257 9.90 -16.45 10.62
N ARG A 258 10.83 -15.84 9.90
CA ARG A 258 10.97 -16.05 8.45
C ARG A 258 12.40 -16.39 8.07
N PHE A 259 12.52 -17.30 7.11
CA PHE A 259 13.80 -17.70 6.51
C PHE A 259 14.86 -18.12 7.54
N THR A 260 14.41 -18.64 8.68
CA THR A 260 15.24 -19.34 9.66
C THR A 260 15.06 -20.84 9.40
N LEU A 261 16.09 -21.67 9.64
CA LEU A 261 15.99 -23.11 9.43
C LEU A 261 15.08 -23.70 10.51
N THR A 262 13.78 -23.83 10.24
CA THR A 262 12.81 -24.37 11.21
C THR A 262 12.47 -25.79 10.85
N ASN A 263 12.56 -26.74 11.79
CA ASN A 263 11.97 -28.07 11.65
C ASN A 263 10.57 -28.13 12.31
N SER A 264 9.83 -29.23 12.12
CA SER A 264 8.47 -29.42 12.66
C SER A 264 8.41 -29.37 14.19
N THR A 265 9.53 -29.62 14.86
CA THR A 265 9.67 -29.54 16.33
C THR A 265 9.49 -28.11 16.84
N LEU A 266 9.87 -27.09 16.05
CA LEU A 266 9.70 -25.68 16.43
C LEU A 266 8.23 -25.29 16.59
N LEU A 267 7.36 -25.72 15.66
CA LEU A 267 5.92 -25.47 15.80
C LEU A 267 5.45 -26.12 17.11
N PHE A 268 5.75 -27.40 17.34
CA PHE A 268 5.33 -28.08 18.56
C PHE A 268 5.84 -27.44 19.87
N LEU A 269 7.11 -26.99 19.91
CA LEU A 269 7.67 -26.30 21.08
C LEU A 269 6.97 -24.97 21.35
N LEU A 270 6.70 -24.17 20.32
CA LEU A 270 5.95 -22.92 20.44
C LEU A 270 4.56 -23.15 21.06
N LEU A 271 3.87 -24.20 20.61
CA LEU A 271 2.53 -24.56 21.05
C LEU A 271 2.46 -24.93 22.54
N THR A 272 3.50 -25.54 23.09
CA THR A 272 3.47 -26.01 24.48
C THR A 272 3.92 -24.95 25.51
N LYS A 273 4.51 -23.83 25.07
CA LYS A 273 5.21 -22.89 25.98
C LYS A 273 4.71 -21.45 25.96
N SER A 274 3.82 -21.09 25.03
CA SER A 274 3.37 -19.69 24.86
C SER A 274 1.85 -19.59 24.84
N PRO A 275 1.18 -19.67 26.02
CA PRO A 275 -0.28 -19.71 26.10
C PRO A 275 -0.96 -18.42 25.62
N SER A 276 -0.26 -17.28 25.66
CA SER A 276 -0.78 -15.96 25.28
C SER A 276 -0.69 -15.67 23.76
N LEU A 277 -0.16 -16.59 22.95
CA LEU A 277 0.00 -16.35 21.52
C LEU A 277 -1.35 -16.28 20.81
N VAL A 278 -1.54 -15.19 20.07
CA VAL A 278 -2.72 -14.93 19.23
C VAL A 278 -2.34 -15.05 17.75
N GLU A 279 -1.11 -14.67 17.40
CA GLU A 279 -0.64 -14.63 16.01
C GLU A 279 0.74 -15.29 15.85
N ILE A 280 0.83 -16.17 14.86
CA ILE A 280 2.07 -16.85 14.47
C ILE A 280 2.27 -16.70 12.97
N THR A 281 3.43 -16.19 12.57
CA THR A 281 3.92 -16.23 11.19
C THR A 281 5.19 -17.05 11.11
N ILE A 282 5.20 -18.05 10.24
CA ILE A 282 6.35 -18.89 9.91
C ILE A 282 6.50 -18.95 8.39
N ASP A 283 7.66 -18.57 7.87
CA ASP A 283 8.01 -18.69 6.45
C ASP A 283 9.29 -19.50 6.28
N SER A 284 9.18 -20.72 5.73
CA SER A 284 10.28 -21.68 5.73
C SER A 284 10.46 -22.36 4.38
N LEU A 285 11.33 -21.79 3.53
CA LEU A 285 11.69 -22.34 2.22
C LEU A 285 12.49 -23.66 2.25
N PHE A 286 12.96 -24.13 3.42
CA PHE A 286 14.00 -25.16 3.54
C PHE A 286 13.54 -26.52 4.11
N MET A 287 12.23 -26.72 4.34
CA MET A 287 11.73 -27.96 4.93
C MET A 287 11.68 -29.13 3.94
N ASN A 288 12.37 -30.22 4.27
CA ASN A 288 12.40 -31.47 3.49
C ASN A 288 11.55 -32.61 4.09
N SER A 289 10.88 -32.40 5.23
CA SER A 289 10.10 -33.44 5.92
C SER A 289 8.74 -32.92 6.40
N ASP A 290 7.73 -33.80 6.38
CA ASP A 290 6.38 -33.53 6.90
C ASP A 290 6.36 -33.28 8.41
N LEU A 291 5.32 -32.57 8.87
CA LEU A 291 5.04 -32.35 10.29
C LEU A 291 4.68 -33.68 10.97
N GLN A 292 5.53 -34.12 11.90
CA GLN A 292 5.15 -35.15 12.86
C GLN A 292 4.55 -34.49 14.10
N VAL A 293 3.22 -34.44 14.19
CA VAL A 293 2.54 -34.01 15.40
C VAL A 293 2.12 -35.24 16.19
N ASN A 294 2.56 -35.37 17.44
CA ASN A 294 2.08 -36.39 18.36
C ASN A 294 0.85 -35.87 19.13
N PRO A 295 -0.36 -36.37 18.85
CA PRO A 295 -1.59 -35.93 19.52
C PRO A 295 -1.72 -36.39 20.99
N GLY A 296 -0.70 -37.04 21.55
CA GLY A 296 -0.75 -37.72 22.85
C GLY A 296 -0.51 -36.85 24.10
N GLY A 297 -0.21 -35.55 23.93
CA GLY A 297 -0.09 -34.61 25.07
C GLY A 297 -1.41 -33.88 25.29
N GLN A 298 -1.89 -33.78 26.53
CA GLN A 298 -2.99 -32.89 26.91
C GLN A 298 -2.62 -31.44 26.57
N SER A 299 -2.86 -31.00 25.34
CA SER A 299 -2.72 -29.60 24.96
C SER A 299 -4.02 -28.90 25.29
N THR A 300 -3.95 -27.90 26.15
CA THR A 300 -4.99 -26.89 26.23
C THR A 300 -5.24 -26.33 24.81
N PRO A 301 -6.49 -26.15 24.37
CA PRO A 301 -6.78 -25.52 23.08
C PRO A 301 -6.12 -24.16 23.05
N LEU A 302 -5.30 -23.91 22.04
CA LEU A 302 -4.57 -22.65 21.93
C LEU A 302 -5.52 -21.54 21.49
N GLU A 303 -5.31 -20.33 22.01
CA GLU A 303 -6.10 -19.13 21.67
C GLU A 303 -5.66 -18.47 20.35
N ILE A 304 -4.85 -19.17 19.55
CA ILE A 304 -4.32 -18.68 18.29
C ILE A 304 -5.47 -18.44 17.32
N GLN A 305 -5.54 -17.21 16.82
CA GLN A 305 -6.55 -16.74 15.89
C GLN A 305 -5.97 -16.50 14.49
N ASN A 306 -4.69 -16.12 14.42
CA ASN A 306 -4.02 -15.77 13.17
C ASN A 306 -2.82 -16.69 12.96
N LEU A 307 -2.86 -17.51 11.90
CA LEU A 307 -1.82 -18.47 11.60
C LEU A 307 -1.37 -18.32 10.15
N HIS A 308 -0.10 -17.96 9.96
CA HIS A 308 0.51 -17.79 8.64
C HIS A 308 1.66 -18.78 8.50
N LEU A 309 1.47 -19.79 7.65
CA LEU A 309 2.43 -20.85 7.37
C LEU A 309 2.81 -20.79 5.89
N LEU A 310 3.82 -19.98 5.57
CA LEU A 310 4.20 -19.63 4.22
C LEU A 310 5.28 -20.58 3.69
N HIS A 311 5.16 -20.94 2.40
CA HIS A 311 6.09 -21.81 1.68
C HIS A 311 6.34 -23.18 2.33
N TRP A 312 5.42 -23.62 3.17
CA TRP A 312 5.62 -24.82 3.97
C TRP A 312 5.27 -26.07 3.18
N ARG A 313 6.13 -27.08 3.26
CA ARG A 313 5.88 -28.40 2.67
C ARG A 313 5.09 -29.24 3.67
N ILE A 314 3.77 -29.21 3.53
CA ILE A 314 2.84 -29.93 4.41
C ILE A 314 2.00 -30.93 3.62
N SER A 315 1.88 -32.16 4.12
CA SER A 315 0.95 -33.16 3.62
C SER A 315 -0.50 -32.86 4.01
N ASP A 316 -1.44 -33.54 3.37
CA ASP A 316 -2.86 -33.41 3.69
C ASP A 316 -3.18 -33.92 5.10
N GLU A 317 -2.51 -34.97 5.57
CA GLU A 317 -2.65 -35.50 6.93
C GLU A 317 -2.16 -34.47 7.96
N SER A 318 -1.04 -33.79 7.67
CA SER A 318 -0.50 -32.74 8.52
C SER A 318 -1.45 -31.54 8.60
N ALA A 319 -2.02 -31.13 7.46
CA ALA A 319 -3.01 -30.06 7.38
C ALA A 319 -4.29 -30.39 8.18
N GLN A 320 -4.73 -31.65 8.16
CA GLN A 320 -5.85 -32.10 9.00
C GLN A 320 -5.53 -31.95 10.49
N GLN A 321 -4.31 -32.26 10.92
CA GLN A 321 -3.88 -32.06 12.31
C GLN A 321 -3.87 -30.59 12.70
N LEU A 322 -3.44 -29.68 11.81
CA LEU A 322 -3.50 -28.23 12.08
C LEU A 322 -4.92 -27.80 12.46
N GLY A 323 -5.93 -28.29 11.74
CA GLY A 323 -7.33 -27.97 12.04
C GLY A 323 -7.81 -28.46 13.41
N ILE A 324 -7.19 -29.50 13.96
CA ILE A 324 -7.49 -30.06 15.30
C ILE A 324 -6.77 -29.26 16.39
N ILE A 325 -5.52 -28.88 16.14
CA ILE A 325 -4.65 -28.17 17.09
C ILE A 325 -5.12 -26.72 17.28
N PHE A 326 -5.62 -26.10 16.21
CA PHE A 326 -5.99 -24.69 16.18
C PHE A 326 -7.48 -24.49 15.81
N PRO A 327 -8.42 -24.98 16.63
CA PRO A 327 -9.84 -24.97 16.29
C PRO A 327 -10.45 -23.56 16.22
N ASN A 328 -9.79 -22.56 16.81
CA ASN A 328 -10.25 -21.17 16.94
C ASN A 328 -9.63 -20.21 15.90
N ILE A 329 -8.96 -20.72 14.86
CA ILE A 329 -8.39 -19.87 13.80
C ILE A 329 -9.50 -19.07 13.11
N LYS A 330 -9.22 -17.78 12.93
CA LYS A 330 -10.00 -16.83 12.12
C LYS A 330 -9.29 -16.50 10.81
N VAL A 331 -7.97 -16.30 10.86
CA VAL A 331 -7.13 -15.95 9.72
C VAL A 331 -6.11 -17.06 9.48
N LEU A 332 -6.15 -17.67 8.31
CA LEU A 332 -5.20 -18.70 7.89
C LEU A 332 -4.53 -18.32 6.57
N ASP A 333 -3.21 -18.28 6.55
CA ASP A 333 -2.43 -18.11 5.32
C ASP A 333 -1.55 -19.35 5.09
N LEU A 334 -1.79 -20.05 3.98
CA LEU A 334 -1.01 -21.20 3.50
C LEU A 334 -0.40 -20.89 2.13
N SER A 335 -0.04 -19.63 1.89
CA SER A 335 0.58 -19.19 0.64
C SER A 335 1.80 -20.03 0.30
N SER A 336 1.88 -20.45 -0.96
CA SER A 336 2.96 -21.27 -1.50
C SER A 336 3.15 -22.63 -0.82
N CYS A 337 2.14 -23.17 -0.12
CA CYS A 337 2.10 -24.58 0.30
C CYS A 337 1.74 -25.48 -0.89
N LEU A 338 2.70 -25.72 -1.77
CA LEU A 338 2.48 -26.30 -3.10
C LEU A 338 2.02 -27.76 -3.13
N THR A 339 2.16 -28.48 -2.00
CA THR A 339 1.83 -29.91 -1.87
C THR A 339 0.37 -30.17 -1.50
N LEU A 340 -0.33 -29.18 -0.97
CA LEU A 340 -1.72 -29.33 -0.49
C LEU A 340 -2.68 -29.71 -1.61
N THR A 341 -3.65 -30.56 -1.26
CA THR A 341 -4.80 -30.87 -2.13
C THR A 341 -6.12 -30.30 -1.60
N SER A 342 -7.19 -30.43 -2.37
CA SER A 342 -8.56 -30.04 -1.98
C SER A 342 -8.98 -30.75 -0.69
N SER A 343 -8.61 -32.03 -0.54
CA SER A 343 -8.89 -32.82 0.67
C SER A 343 -8.32 -32.18 1.94
N ALA A 344 -7.11 -31.62 1.88
CA ALA A 344 -6.52 -30.90 3.01
C ALA A 344 -7.28 -29.63 3.36
N ILE A 345 -7.62 -28.83 2.34
CA ILE A 345 -8.35 -27.58 2.53
C ILE A 345 -9.73 -27.87 3.12
N GLU A 346 -10.43 -28.88 2.61
CA GLU A 346 -11.71 -29.33 3.18
C GLU A 346 -11.59 -29.80 4.63
N ALA A 347 -10.55 -30.56 4.96
CA ALA A 347 -10.30 -31.00 6.33
C ALA A 347 -10.09 -29.82 7.30
N ILE A 348 -9.34 -28.80 6.86
CA ILE A 348 -9.15 -27.54 7.61
C ILE A 348 -10.48 -26.82 7.78
N LEU A 349 -11.22 -26.57 6.69
CA LEU A 349 -12.50 -25.86 6.72
C LEU A 349 -13.56 -26.60 7.56
N LYS A 350 -13.49 -27.92 7.63
CA LYS A 350 -14.37 -28.74 8.48
C LYS A 350 -14.03 -28.62 9.96
N SER A 351 -12.75 -28.47 10.29
CA SER A 351 -12.26 -28.42 11.67
C SER A 351 -12.26 -27.01 12.27
N CYS A 352 -11.81 -26.01 11.49
CA CYS A 352 -11.73 -24.59 11.87
C CYS A 352 -13.02 -23.85 11.52
N LYS A 353 -14.03 -23.94 12.39
CA LYS A 353 -15.38 -23.38 12.11
C LYS A 353 -15.45 -21.85 12.14
N PHE A 354 -14.45 -21.19 12.72
CA PHE A 354 -14.39 -19.74 12.89
C PHE A 354 -13.55 -19.03 11.83
N ILE A 355 -13.05 -19.76 10.82
CA ILE A 355 -12.23 -19.18 9.76
C ILE A 355 -13.05 -18.18 8.93
N THR A 356 -12.59 -16.94 8.90
CA THR A 356 -13.17 -15.83 8.13
C THR A 356 -12.26 -15.44 6.97
N GLU A 357 -10.95 -15.67 7.10
CA GLU A 357 -9.97 -15.32 6.07
C GLU A 357 -9.06 -16.51 5.76
N LEU A 358 -8.96 -16.83 4.46
CA LEU A 358 -8.11 -17.91 3.97
C LEU A 358 -7.29 -17.43 2.77
N THR A 359 -5.96 -17.52 2.87
CA THR A 359 -5.06 -17.21 1.77
C THR A 359 -4.32 -18.46 1.29
N LEU A 360 -4.39 -18.70 -0.01
CA LEU A 360 -3.89 -19.87 -0.74
C LEU A 360 -3.14 -19.44 -2.01
N ARG A 361 -2.28 -18.41 -1.90
CA ARG A 361 -1.50 -17.92 -3.04
C ARG A 361 -0.65 -19.05 -3.63
N GLY A 362 -0.62 -19.19 -4.96
CA GLY A 362 0.19 -20.21 -5.64
C GLY A 362 -0.34 -21.64 -5.51
N TYR A 363 -1.58 -21.83 -5.04
CA TYR A 363 -2.20 -23.14 -4.91
C TYR A 363 -2.32 -23.88 -6.25
N ARG A 364 -1.91 -25.15 -6.28
CA ARG A 364 -1.65 -25.91 -7.52
C ARG A 364 -2.77 -26.84 -7.98
N LYS A 365 -3.89 -26.91 -7.26
CA LYS A 365 -5.05 -27.68 -7.72
C LYS A 365 -6.10 -26.76 -8.32
N THR A 366 -7.00 -27.35 -9.10
CA THR A 366 -8.06 -26.61 -9.79
C THR A 366 -9.26 -26.31 -8.90
N LYS A 367 -9.38 -27.00 -7.75
CA LYS A 367 -10.46 -26.84 -6.77
C LYS A 367 -9.89 -26.80 -5.36
N ILE A 368 -10.54 -26.02 -4.50
CA ILE A 368 -10.33 -26.07 -3.04
C ILE A 368 -11.43 -26.85 -2.31
N ILE A 369 -12.58 -27.03 -2.96
CA ILE A 369 -13.70 -27.83 -2.46
C ILE A 369 -14.19 -28.69 -3.64
N GLU A 370 -14.28 -29.99 -3.44
CA GLU A 370 -14.78 -30.95 -4.39
C GLU A 370 -16.29 -30.82 -4.58
N ALA A 371 -16.76 -31.10 -5.80
CA ALA A 371 -18.19 -30.97 -6.15
C ALA A 371 -19.09 -31.89 -5.29
N ASN A 372 -18.58 -33.06 -4.93
CA ASN A 372 -19.27 -34.06 -4.11
C ASN A 372 -18.89 -33.97 -2.62
N SER A 373 -18.30 -32.85 -2.18
CA SER A 373 -17.90 -32.67 -0.80
C SER A 373 -19.11 -32.56 0.14
N ASP A 374 -19.05 -33.32 1.24
CA ASP A 374 -19.96 -33.25 2.39
C ASP A 374 -19.69 -32.03 3.28
N LEU A 375 -18.78 -31.13 2.88
CA LEU A 375 -18.48 -29.90 3.62
C LEU A 375 -19.73 -29.00 3.69
N PRO A 376 -20.16 -28.58 4.90
CA PRO A 376 -21.26 -27.63 5.06
C PRO A 376 -20.87 -26.24 4.51
N SER A 377 -21.83 -25.31 4.53
CA SER A 377 -21.52 -23.92 4.18
C SER A 377 -20.47 -23.34 5.11
N VAL A 378 -19.48 -22.66 4.53
CA VAL A 378 -18.30 -22.11 5.21
C VAL A 378 -18.50 -20.62 5.45
N ASN A 379 -18.15 -20.13 6.64
CA ASN A 379 -18.28 -18.72 7.02
C ASN A 379 -17.11 -17.85 6.53
N LEU A 380 -16.61 -18.12 5.32
CA LEU A 380 -15.47 -17.42 4.77
C LEU A 380 -15.89 -16.07 4.19
N GLU A 381 -15.21 -15.00 4.62
CA GLU A 381 -15.42 -13.61 4.22
C GLU A 381 -14.35 -13.15 3.22
N VAL A 382 -13.09 -13.53 3.42
CA VAL A 382 -11.95 -13.16 2.57
C VAL A 382 -11.25 -14.41 2.04
N LEU A 383 -11.04 -14.48 0.73
CA LEU A 383 -10.33 -15.58 0.07
C LEU A 383 -9.23 -15.07 -0.87
N GLY A 384 -7.97 -15.32 -0.53
CA GLY A 384 -6.83 -15.01 -1.39
C GLY A 384 -6.43 -16.22 -2.25
N LEU A 385 -6.49 -16.10 -3.57
CA LEU A 385 -6.16 -17.20 -4.49
C LEU A 385 -5.19 -16.79 -5.59
N SER A 386 -4.46 -15.68 -5.42
CA SER A 386 -3.55 -15.17 -6.45
C SER A 386 -2.53 -16.22 -6.92
N TYR A 387 -2.18 -16.21 -8.20
CA TYR A 387 -1.26 -17.19 -8.82
C TYR A 387 -1.68 -18.66 -8.70
N SER A 388 -2.94 -18.95 -8.35
CA SER A 388 -3.45 -20.32 -8.25
C SER A 388 -3.88 -20.90 -9.61
N LEU A 389 -4.11 -22.21 -9.63
CA LEU A 389 -4.61 -22.95 -10.80
C LEU A 389 -6.12 -23.21 -10.77
N ILE A 390 -6.88 -22.47 -9.94
CA ILE A 390 -8.34 -22.62 -9.82
C ILE A 390 -9.04 -22.40 -11.15
N ASP A 391 -9.99 -23.28 -11.48
CA ASP A 391 -10.75 -23.26 -12.73
C ASP A 391 -12.23 -22.84 -12.52
N GLU A 392 -13.05 -22.93 -13.59
CA GLU A 392 -14.48 -22.62 -13.53
C GLU A 392 -15.24 -23.49 -12.52
N GLU A 393 -14.91 -24.77 -12.40
CA GLU A 393 -15.57 -25.69 -11.47
C GLU A 393 -15.21 -25.37 -10.01
N GLY A 394 -13.95 -25.01 -9.76
CA GLY A 394 -13.51 -24.53 -8.45
C GLY A 394 -14.21 -23.24 -8.03
N LEU A 395 -14.36 -22.28 -8.94
CA LEU A 395 -15.13 -21.06 -8.68
C LEU A 395 -16.61 -21.34 -8.43
N ASP A 396 -17.20 -22.32 -9.14
CA ASP A 396 -18.59 -22.72 -8.93
C ASP A 396 -18.81 -23.31 -7.53
N ALA A 397 -17.86 -24.14 -7.07
CA ALA A 397 -17.87 -24.72 -5.73
C ALA A 397 -17.73 -23.63 -4.65
N ILE A 398 -16.77 -22.71 -4.79
CA ILE A 398 -16.61 -21.53 -3.90
C ILE A 398 -17.91 -20.73 -3.86
N GLY A 399 -18.45 -20.43 -5.04
CA GLY A 399 -19.72 -19.73 -5.22
C GLY A 399 -20.92 -20.48 -4.67
N THR A 400 -20.81 -21.75 -4.31
CA THR A 400 -21.90 -22.54 -3.72
C THR A 400 -21.72 -22.71 -2.20
N ARG A 401 -20.48 -22.85 -1.73
CA ARG A 401 -20.15 -23.20 -0.34
C ARG A 401 -19.73 -22.03 0.56
N CYS A 402 -19.37 -20.86 0.01
CA CYS A 402 -18.95 -19.68 0.78
C CYS A 402 -19.99 -18.54 0.67
N PRO A 403 -21.12 -18.59 1.40
CA PRO A 403 -22.20 -17.61 1.26
C PRO A 403 -21.89 -16.20 1.75
N GLN A 404 -20.94 -16.05 2.68
CA GLN A 404 -20.57 -14.76 3.29
C GLN A 404 -19.36 -14.11 2.63
N LEU A 405 -18.86 -14.65 1.50
CA LEU A 405 -17.65 -14.15 0.87
C LEU A 405 -17.85 -12.71 0.37
N VAL A 406 -17.04 -11.79 0.88
CA VAL A 406 -17.06 -10.35 0.53
C VAL A 406 -15.85 -9.96 -0.31
N ASP A 407 -14.70 -10.59 -0.10
CA ASP A 407 -13.44 -10.30 -0.82
C ASP A 407 -12.79 -11.58 -1.37
N LEU A 408 -12.35 -11.53 -2.62
CA LEU A 408 -11.78 -12.63 -3.37
C LEU A 408 -10.64 -12.14 -4.28
N CYS A 409 -9.39 -12.46 -3.96
CA CYS A 409 -8.26 -12.04 -4.80
C CYS A 409 -7.86 -13.12 -5.82
N LEU A 410 -8.10 -12.90 -7.12
CA LEU A 410 -7.79 -13.82 -8.23
C LEU A 410 -6.66 -13.32 -9.15
N SER A 411 -5.81 -12.42 -8.65
CA SER A 411 -4.70 -11.87 -9.43
C SER A 411 -3.82 -12.98 -10.01
N ASP A 412 -3.50 -12.90 -11.31
CA ASP A 412 -2.66 -13.87 -12.02
C ASP A 412 -3.14 -15.35 -11.98
N CYS A 413 -4.45 -15.59 -11.80
CA CYS A 413 -5.07 -16.92 -11.95
C CYS A 413 -5.32 -17.27 -13.43
N ARG A 414 -4.45 -18.10 -14.02
CA ARG A 414 -4.47 -18.38 -15.48
C ARG A 414 -5.65 -19.23 -15.97
N ASN A 415 -6.26 -20.02 -15.08
CA ASN A 415 -7.34 -20.94 -15.42
C ASN A 415 -8.73 -20.34 -15.15
N VAL A 416 -8.79 -19.13 -14.59
CA VAL A 416 -10.04 -18.42 -14.34
C VAL A 416 -10.49 -17.69 -15.61
N THR A 417 -11.75 -17.86 -15.98
CA THR A 417 -12.38 -17.19 -17.13
C THR A 417 -13.39 -16.14 -16.70
N THR A 418 -13.71 -15.20 -17.59
CA THR A 418 -14.82 -14.25 -17.37
C THR A 418 -16.16 -14.91 -17.16
N LYS A 419 -16.39 -16.08 -17.77
CA LYS A 419 -17.62 -16.85 -17.59
C LYS A 419 -17.72 -17.37 -16.15
N GLY A 420 -16.65 -17.95 -15.63
CA GLY A 420 -16.59 -18.42 -14.24
C GLY A 420 -16.82 -17.29 -13.23
N ILE A 421 -16.16 -16.14 -13.39
CA ILE A 421 -16.36 -14.98 -12.50
C ILE A 421 -17.82 -14.47 -12.58
N LYS A 422 -18.41 -14.40 -13.77
CA LYS A 422 -19.82 -13.98 -13.93
C LYS A 422 -20.78 -14.91 -13.22
N GLN A 423 -20.56 -16.22 -13.28
CA GLN A 423 -21.38 -17.22 -12.58
C GLN A 423 -21.25 -17.07 -11.06
N LEU A 424 -20.02 -16.91 -10.57
CA LEU A 424 -19.73 -16.66 -9.15
C LEU A 424 -20.49 -15.43 -8.63
N ILE A 425 -20.39 -14.30 -9.32
CA ILE A 425 -21.04 -13.03 -8.94
C ILE A 425 -22.57 -13.08 -9.08
N GLN A 426 -23.09 -13.98 -9.93
CA GLN A 426 -24.53 -14.24 -9.98
C GLN A 426 -25.02 -15.04 -8.76
N LYS A 427 -24.22 -16.02 -8.32
CA LYS A 427 -24.50 -16.82 -7.12
C LYS A 427 -24.33 -16.03 -5.82
N ARG A 428 -23.35 -15.13 -5.76
CA ARG A 428 -22.98 -14.36 -4.55
C ARG A 428 -23.21 -12.87 -4.74
N LYS A 429 -24.22 -12.34 -4.05
CA LYS A 429 -24.59 -10.92 -4.08
C LYS A 429 -23.67 -10.04 -3.23
N THR A 430 -22.96 -10.65 -2.27
CA THR A 430 -21.97 -10.01 -1.41
C THR A 430 -20.71 -9.61 -2.18
N LEU A 431 -20.36 -10.37 -3.23
CA LEU A 431 -19.21 -10.09 -4.07
C LEU A 431 -19.51 -8.98 -5.09
N THR A 432 -18.58 -8.04 -5.19
CA THR A 432 -18.55 -7.00 -6.22
C THR A 432 -17.37 -7.28 -7.14
N TRP A 433 -17.38 -6.70 -8.35
CA TRP A 433 -16.24 -6.89 -9.24
C TRP A 433 -14.95 -6.22 -8.69
N SER A 434 -15.09 -5.15 -7.89
CA SER A 434 -13.99 -4.54 -7.14
C SER A 434 -13.42 -5.43 -6.04
N SER A 435 -14.24 -6.35 -5.51
CA SER A 435 -13.79 -7.35 -4.55
C SER A 435 -13.29 -8.64 -5.22
N VAL A 436 -13.19 -8.66 -6.55
CA VAL A 436 -12.49 -9.70 -7.32
C VAL A 436 -11.20 -9.11 -7.89
N GLY A 437 -10.09 -9.22 -7.14
CA GLY A 437 -8.81 -8.57 -7.45
C GLY A 437 -8.26 -8.86 -8.86
N ASN A 438 -7.82 -7.78 -9.52
CA ASN A 438 -7.14 -7.63 -10.83
C ASN A 438 -6.73 -8.91 -11.61
N CYS A 439 -7.69 -9.58 -12.27
CA CYS A 439 -7.37 -10.43 -13.42
C CYS A 439 -7.15 -9.52 -14.66
N GLY A 440 -5.91 -9.08 -14.88
CA GLY A 440 -5.54 -8.11 -15.93
C GLY A 440 -5.92 -8.47 -17.38
N GLN A 441 -6.43 -9.67 -17.65
CA GLN A 441 -6.92 -10.08 -18.98
C GLN A 441 -8.39 -9.75 -19.27
N TYR A 442 -9.16 -9.29 -18.28
CA TYR A 442 -10.62 -9.23 -18.41
C TYR A 442 -11.24 -7.86 -18.25
N ALA A 443 -10.45 -6.81 -17.95
CA ALA A 443 -10.88 -5.43 -17.66
C ALA A 443 -11.95 -4.88 -18.63
N ASP A 444 -11.84 -5.16 -19.93
CA ASP A 444 -12.75 -4.62 -20.95
C ASP A 444 -14.07 -5.38 -21.09
N GLN A 445 -14.10 -6.68 -20.77
CA GLN A 445 -15.35 -7.46 -20.76
C GLN A 445 -16.21 -7.18 -19.53
N ILE A 446 -15.63 -6.52 -18.52
CA ILE A 446 -16.19 -6.23 -17.20
C ILE A 446 -17.12 -5.03 -17.24
N LYS A 447 -16.72 -3.93 -17.90
CA LYS A 447 -17.62 -2.78 -18.17
C LYS A 447 -18.92 -3.25 -18.84
N ARG A 448 -18.77 -4.07 -19.89
CA ARG A 448 -19.89 -4.65 -20.66
C ARG A 448 -20.84 -5.55 -19.85
N CYS A 449 -20.40 -6.15 -18.75
CA CYS A 449 -21.25 -7.06 -17.97
C CYS A 449 -21.94 -6.38 -16.79
N ASN A 450 -21.31 -5.36 -16.20
CA ASN A 450 -21.95 -4.46 -15.24
C ASN A 450 -23.03 -3.61 -15.92
N GLU A 451 -22.76 -3.12 -17.14
CA GLU A 451 -23.76 -2.48 -18.01
C GLU A 451 -24.94 -3.41 -18.31
N LYS A 452 -24.70 -4.70 -18.60
CA LYS A 452 -25.78 -5.69 -18.82
C LYS A 452 -26.60 -6.01 -17.58
N ARG A 453 -26.09 -5.77 -16.37
CA ARG A 453 -26.81 -5.97 -15.10
C ARG A 453 -27.75 -4.79 -14.81
N GLN A 454 -27.30 -3.56 -15.10
CA GLN A 454 -28.16 -2.36 -15.13
C GLN A 454 -29.21 -2.44 -16.25
N ASN A 455 -28.82 -2.93 -17.43
CA ASN A 455 -29.69 -3.02 -18.61
C ASN A 455 -30.64 -4.22 -18.60
N ARG A 456 -30.57 -5.14 -17.62
CA ARG A 456 -31.55 -6.24 -17.51
C ARG A 456 -32.92 -5.75 -16.97
N CYS A 457 -32.99 -4.51 -16.48
CA CYS A 457 -34.26 -3.81 -16.20
C CYS A 457 -34.83 -3.06 -17.42
N GLN A 458 -34.15 -3.05 -18.57
CA GLN A 458 -34.59 -2.32 -19.77
C GLN A 458 -34.24 -3.13 -21.02
N ARG A 459 -35.11 -4.07 -21.41
CA ARG A 459 -35.10 -4.61 -22.78
C ARG A 459 -35.95 -3.68 -23.65
N HIS A 460 -35.32 -2.96 -24.58
CA HIS A 460 -35.63 -3.05 -26.01
C HIS A 460 -34.48 -2.45 -26.85
N ASP A 461 -34.24 -3.12 -27.97
CA ASP A 461 -33.45 -2.76 -29.15
C ASP A 461 -31.91 -2.71 -29.11
N ARG A 462 -31.29 -3.55 -29.97
CA ARG A 462 -29.90 -3.45 -30.44
C ARG A 462 -29.89 -2.85 -31.85
N PRO A 463 -28.75 -2.27 -32.30
CA PRO A 463 -27.99 -2.92 -33.37
C PRO A 463 -26.47 -3.02 -33.10
N GLN A 464 -25.74 -3.43 -34.14
CA GLN A 464 -24.55 -4.29 -34.22
C GLN A 464 -23.16 -3.70 -33.95
N GLU A 465 -22.21 -4.64 -33.88
CA GLU A 465 -20.77 -4.60 -33.57
C GLU A 465 -19.88 -3.78 -34.51
N VAL A 466 -18.76 -3.27 -33.95
CA VAL A 466 -17.42 -3.23 -34.58
C VAL A 466 -16.37 -3.58 -33.52
N SER A 467 -15.36 -4.37 -33.88
CA SER A 467 -14.14 -4.69 -33.11
C SER A 467 -12.97 -4.87 -34.10
N PRO A 468 -11.71 -5.06 -33.66
CA PRO A 468 -10.87 -4.18 -32.84
C PRO A 468 -9.47 -4.00 -33.49
N ASP A 469 -8.72 -2.95 -33.16
CA ASP A 469 -7.25 -3.02 -33.11
C ASP A 469 -6.66 -1.72 -32.57
N LEU A 470 -5.93 -1.79 -31.45
CA LEU A 470 -4.99 -0.75 -30.95
C LEU A 470 -4.18 -1.19 -29.70
N THR A 471 -4.38 -2.40 -29.18
CA THR A 471 -3.78 -2.86 -27.91
C THR A 471 -2.32 -3.33 -28.00
N SER A 472 -1.55 -2.91 -29.01
CA SER A 472 -0.17 -3.37 -29.21
C SER A 472 0.94 -2.31 -29.05
N MET A 473 0.65 -1.09 -28.58
CA MET A 473 1.71 -0.04 -28.47
C MET A 473 1.79 0.77 -27.15
N LEU A 474 1.38 0.22 -26.00
CA LEU A 474 1.60 0.91 -24.71
C LEU A 474 2.31 0.00 -23.68
N LYS A 475 3.61 -0.21 -23.88
CA LYS A 475 4.56 -0.45 -22.80
C LYS A 475 5.34 0.84 -22.55
N MET A 476 4.80 1.72 -21.71
CA MET A 476 5.56 2.81 -21.12
C MET A 476 5.69 2.58 -19.61
N HIS A 477 6.91 2.73 -19.11
CA HIS A 477 7.23 2.65 -17.69
C HIS A 477 6.33 3.61 -16.90
N SER A 478 5.64 3.08 -15.90
CA SER A 478 4.74 3.79 -15.00
C SER A 478 5.48 4.92 -14.27
N ILE A 479 5.31 6.15 -14.76
CA ILE A 479 5.46 7.35 -13.95
C ILE A 479 4.04 7.86 -13.75
N GLU A 480 3.39 7.46 -12.66
CA GLU A 480 2.19 8.15 -12.21
C GLU A 480 2.63 9.52 -11.67
N PRO A 481 2.28 10.65 -12.30
CA PRO A 481 2.54 11.95 -11.70
C PRO A 481 1.57 12.11 -10.51
N LEU A 482 2.14 12.27 -9.31
CA LEU A 482 1.40 12.72 -8.13
C LEU A 482 0.60 14.00 -8.50
N PRO A 483 -0.70 14.09 -8.17
CA PRO A 483 -1.56 15.19 -8.61
C PRO A 483 -1.03 16.60 -8.25
N GLY A 484 -0.25 16.80 -7.18
CA GLY A 484 0.22 18.13 -6.75
C GLY A 484 1.30 18.81 -7.60
N PHE A 485 1.65 18.28 -8.78
CA PHE A 485 2.86 18.66 -9.51
C PHE A 485 2.65 19.14 -10.96
N CYS A 486 1.43 19.40 -11.43
CA CYS A 486 1.18 19.88 -12.80
C CYS A 486 0.88 21.39 -12.86
N GLY A 487 1.40 22.09 -13.87
CA GLY A 487 0.99 23.46 -14.21
C GLY A 487 -0.28 23.48 -15.06
N GLY A 488 -0.96 24.62 -15.15
CA GLY A 488 -2.14 24.78 -16.01
C GLY A 488 -1.77 25.25 -17.42
N LEU A 489 -2.29 24.58 -18.44
CA LEU A 489 -2.35 25.08 -19.81
C LEU A 489 -3.76 25.65 -20.04
N VAL A 490 -3.82 26.97 -20.27
CA VAL A 490 -5.05 27.73 -20.46
C VAL A 490 -4.88 28.69 -21.65
N PRO A 491 -5.96 29.19 -22.27
CA PRO A 491 -5.86 30.12 -23.40
C PRO A 491 -4.93 31.31 -23.16
N GLU A 492 -4.91 31.85 -21.94
CA GLU A 492 -4.13 33.02 -21.54
C GLU A 492 -2.62 32.78 -21.60
N ASN A 493 -2.16 31.53 -21.43
CA ASN A 493 -0.74 31.20 -21.39
C ASN A 493 -0.27 30.29 -22.52
N ALA A 494 -1.18 29.65 -23.27
CA ALA A 494 -0.84 28.64 -24.26
C ALA A 494 0.12 29.13 -25.35
N PHE A 495 -0.03 30.39 -25.78
CA PHE A 495 0.83 31.02 -26.80
C PHE A 495 2.01 31.79 -26.21
N ASN A 496 2.19 31.79 -24.89
CA ASN A 496 3.27 32.47 -24.21
C ASN A 496 4.31 31.45 -23.73
N ALA A 497 5.25 31.11 -24.63
CA ALA A 497 6.30 30.13 -24.36
C ALA A 497 7.09 30.47 -23.09
N THR A 498 7.47 31.74 -22.88
CA THR A 498 8.21 32.17 -21.69
C THR A 498 7.48 31.87 -20.38
N THR A 499 6.15 32.02 -20.36
CA THR A 499 5.36 31.71 -19.15
C THR A 499 5.29 30.21 -18.89
N LEU A 500 5.12 29.40 -19.93
CA LEU A 500 5.10 27.93 -19.81
C LEU A 500 6.48 27.40 -19.41
N GLU A 501 7.56 27.94 -19.97
CA GLU A 501 8.94 27.62 -19.59
C GLU A 501 9.22 28.00 -18.13
N ALA A 502 8.78 29.17 -17.68
CA ALA A 502 8.92 29.57 -16.27
C ALA A 502 8.21 28.62 -15.30
N LEU A 503 7.04 28.07 -15.67
CA LEU A 503 6.37 27.03 -14.87
C LEU A 503 7.19 25.73 -14.81
N LEU A 504 7.76 25.32 -15.94
CA LEU A 504 8.60 24.11 -16.05
C LEU A 504 9.91 24.26 -15.27
N ASP A 505 10.53 25.44 -15.32
CA ASP A 505 11.72 25.78 -14.55
C ASP A 505 11.42 25.87 -13.04
N ALA A 506 10.21 26.29 -12.67
CA ALA A 506 9.71 26.27 -11.29
C ALA A 506 9.43 24.85 -10.75
N GLY A 507 9.61 23.81 -11.58
CA GLY A 507 9.63 22.41 -11.14
C GLY A 507 8.34 21.64 -11.33
N VAL A 508 7.38 22.15 -12.12
CA VAL A 508 6.20 21.34 -12.47
C VAL A 508 6.60 20.13 -13.31
N LEU A 509 5.97 18.98 -13.04
CA LEU A 509 6.25 17.69 -13.66
C LEU A 509 5.50 17.48 -14.98
N GLY A 510 4.59 18.38 -15.35
CA GLY A 510 3.79 18.36 -16.59
C GLY A 510 2.77 19.50 -16.61
N LEU A 511 1.98 19.61 -17.69
CA LEU A 511 0.87 20.56 -17.76
C LEU A 511 -0.49 19.83 -17.81
N LYS A 512 -1.56 20.51 -17.41
CA LYS A 512 -2.95 20.02 -17.49
C LYS A 512 -3.82 20.98 -18.28
N SER A 513 -4.72 20.47 -19.11
CA SER A 513 -5.64 21.20 -19.98
C SER A 513 -7.06 20.63 -19.91
N PHE A 514 -8.08 21.42 -20.21
CA PHE A 514 -9.48 20.97 -20.32
C PHE A 514 -10.06 21.38 -21.66
N MET A 515 -10.56 20.43 -22.45
CA MET A 515 -11.25 20.73 -23.72
C MET A 515 -12.74 21.07 -23.55
N CYS A 516 -13.25 20.93 -22.32
CA CYS A 516 -14.59 21.36 -21.92
C CYS A 516 -14.50 22.41 -20.80
N PRO A 517 -15.60 23.12 -20.49
CA PRO A 517 -15.64 24.03 -19.34
C PRO A 517 -15.26 23.31 -18.05
N SER A 518 -14.22 23.79 -17.38
CA SER A 518 -13.70 23.20 -16.13
C SER A 518 -14.65 23.35 -14.92
N GLY A 519 -15.73 24.13 -15.08
CA GLY A 519 -16.65 24.49 -14.00
C GLY A 519 -16.17 25.63 -13.11
N ILE A 520 -15.01 26.22 -13.39
CA ILE A 520 -14.47 27.37 -12.67
C ILE A 520 -14.05 28.49 -13.64
N ASN A 521 -14.27 29.74 -13.24
CA ASN A 521 -13.98 30.91 -14.08
C ASN A 521 -12.47 31.16 -14.27
N ASP A 522 -11.62 30.62 -13.40
CA ASP A 522 -10.18 30.88 -13.43
C ASP A 522 -9.39 29.87 -14.29
N PHE A 523 -10.06 28.89 -14.91
CA PHE A 523 -9.44 27.85 -15.74
C PHE A 523 -10.25 27.66 -17.03
N HIS A 524 -10.01 28.53 -18.00
CA HIS A 524 -10.75 28.51 -19.26
C HIS A 524 -10.42 27.29 -20.13
N MET A 525 -11.41 26.86 -20.90
CA MET A 525 -11.30 25.71 -21.80
C MET A 525 -10.30 25.99 -22.94
N THR A 526 -9.51 24.99 -23.27
CA THR A 526 -8.52 25.01 -24.34
C THR A 526 -9.02 24.25 -25.56
N ASP A 527 -8.88 24.87 -26.74
CA ASP A 527 -9.02 24.16 -28.02
C ASP A 527 -7.72 23.47 -28.47
N ILE A 528 -7.77 22.83 -29.63
CA ILE A 528 -6.63 22.12 -30.21
C ILE A 528 -5.44 23.03 -30.56
N HIS A 529 -5.65 24.32 -30.82
CA HIS A 529 -4.59 25.27 -31.13
C HIS A 529 -3.77 25.60 -29.87
N HIS A 530 -4.44 25.80 -28.74
CA HIS A 530 -3.78 25.98 -27.45
C HIS A 530 -2.94 24.76 -27.06
N ILE A 531 -3.50 23.56 -27.29
CA ILE A 531 -2.82 22.28 -27.00
C ILE A 531 -1.56 22.12 -27.86
N LYS A 532 -1.63 22.41 -29.16
CA LYS A 532 -0.47 22.39 -30.07
C LYS A 532 0.64 23.35 -29.61
N ALA A 533 0.26 24.54 -29.15
CA ALA A 533 1.22 25.52 -28.64
C ALA A 533 1.91 25.04 -27.35
N GLY A 534 1.12 24.51 -26.40
CA GLY A 534 1.66 23.96 -25.14
C GLY A 534 2.57 22.75 -25.34
N LEU A 535 2.25 21.86 -26.27
CA LEU A 535 3.07 20.70 -26.62
C LEU A 535 4.46 21.10 -27.12
N SER A 536 4.56 22.20 -27.86
CA SER A 536 5.85 22.71 -28.36
C SER A 536 6.78 23.13 -27.21
N ALA A 537 6.24 23.74 -26.15
CA ALA A 537 7.01 24.09 -24.95
C ALA A 537 7.41 22.85 -24.12
N LEU A 538 6.49 21.90 -23.97
CA LEU A 538 6.71 20.66 -23.22
C LEU A 538 7.76 19.74 -23.85
N ALA A 539 7.83 19.70 -25.18
CA ALA A 539 8.75 18.85 -25.93
C ALA A 539 10.22 19.09 -25.53
N LYS A 540 10.59 20.36 -25.32
CA LYS A 540 11.94 20.76 -24.87
C LYS A 540 12.30 20.16 -23.50
N TYR A 541 11.33 20.04 -22.59
CA TYR A 541 11.53 19.56 -21.23
C TYR A 541 11.24 18.06 -21.03
N ARG A 542 10.78 17.37 -22.07
CA ARG A 542 10.33 15.96 -22.02
C ARG A 542 9.32 15.72 -20.90
N ARG A 543 8.29 16.56 -20.84
CA ARG A 543 7.22 16.50 -19.83
C ARG A 543 5.87 16.17 -20.47
N PRO A 544 4.99 15.41 -19.77
CA PRO A 544 3.68 15.05 -20.30
C PRO A 544 2.69 16.23 -20.28
N LEU A 545 1.72 16.16 -21.20
CA LEU A 545 0.48 16.95 -21.15
C LEU A 545 -0.68 16.02 -20.72
N LEU A 546 -1.45 16.46 -19.73
CA LEU A 546 -2.68 15.79 -19.31
C LEU A 546 -3.88 16.57 -19.84
N VAL A 547 -4.73 15.95 -20.64
CA VAL A 547 -5.92 16.61 -21.20
C VAL A 547 -7.17 15.93 -20.67
N HIS A 548 -8.10 16.73 -20.15
CA HIS A 548 -9.46 16.30 -19.93
C HIS A 548 -10.22 16.42 -21.26
N SER A 549 -10.39 15.27 -21.91
CA SER A 549 -10.71 15.16 -23.34
C SER A 549 -12.20 15.02 -23.55
N GLU A 550 -12.94 16.12 -23.43
CA GLU A 550 -14.36 16.20 -23.79
C GLU A 550 -14.60 17.44 -24.66
N ILE A 551 -15.25 17.31 -25.82
CA ILE A 551 -15.69 18.45 -26.64
C ILE A 551 -17.22 18.47 -26.65
N GLN A 552 -17.80 19.55 -26.15
CA GLN A 552 -19.24 19.79 -26.26
C GLN A 552 -19.58 20.14 -27.72
N ASP A 553 -20.31 19.26 -28.39
CA ASP A 553 -20.84 19.53 -29.72
C ASP A 553 -22.16 20.29 -29.59
N ASP A 554 -22.18 21.57 -29.98
CA ASP A 554 -23.40 22.41 -30.01
C ASP A 554 -24.52 21.82 -30.89
N LYS A 555 -24.20 20.86 -31.79
CA LYS A 555 -25.17 20.16 -32.64
C LYS A 555 -25.64 18.83 -32.07
N SER A 556 -25.05 18.37 -30.97
CA SER A 556 -25.51 17.15 -30.31
C SER A 556 -26.83 17.47 -29.61
N ASN A 557 -27.91 16.78 -30.00
CA ASN A 557 -29.20 16.77 -29.31
C ASN A 557 -29.04 16.09 -27.94
N VAL A 558 -28.19 16.63 -27.06
CA VAL A 558 -28.18 16.27 -25.65
C VAL A 558 -29.57 16.64 -25.15
N GLN A 559 -30.35 15.63 -24.76
CA GLN A 559 -31.71 15.84 -24.30
C GLN A 559 -31.69 16.94 -23.24
N VAL A 560 -32.29 18.08 -23.58
CA VAL A 560 -32.44 19.21 -22.68
C VAL A 560 -33.11 18.67 -21.42
N TYR A 561 -32.50 18.99 -20.28
CA TYR A 561 -32.90 18.59 -18.94
C TYR A 561 -34.43 18.78 -18.77
N ASN A 562 -35.21 17.70 -18.80
CA ASN A 562 -36.68 17.76 -18.67
C ASN A 562 -37.16 17.85 -17.21
N GLY A 563 -36.33 18.37 -16.30
CA GLY A 563 -36.69 18.67 -14.90
C GLY A 563 -37.11 17.48 -14.01
N GLY A 564 -37.19 16.26 -14.53
CA GLY A 564 -37.68 15.08 -13.82
C GLY A 564 -36.62 14.05 -13.39
N ASP A 565 -35.36 14.18 -13.85
CA ASP A 565 -34.27 13.25 -13.53
C ASP A 565 -33.54 13.68 -12.24
N ASP A 566 -33.16 12.73 -11.37
CA ASP A 566 -32.42 13.00 -10.14
C ASP A 566 -30.98 13.43 -10.46
N PRO A 567 -30.54 14.66 -10.09
CA PRO A 567 -29.18 15.13 -10.32
C PRO A 567 -28.11 14.36 -9.51
N ARG A 568 -28.50 13.59 -8.50
CA ARG A 568 -27.59 12.74 -7.71
C ARG A 568 -27.37 11.35 -8.35
N SER A 569 -28.11 11.01 -9.40
CA SER A 569 -27.97 9.74 -10.10
C SER A 569 -26.83 9.79 -11.13
N TYR A 570 -25.91 8.83 -11.04
CA TYR A 570 -24.80 8.68 -11.99
C TYR A 570 -25.27 8.55 -13.46
N SER A 571 -26.43 7.92 -13.68
CA SER A 571 -27.01 7.80 -15.02
C SER A 571 -27.46 9.14 -15.60
N THR A 572 -27.96 10.06 -14.76
CA THR A 572 -28.30 11.43 -15.14
C THR A 572 -27.03 12.20 -15.52
N TYR A 573 -25.94 12.02 -14.75
CA TYR A 573 -24.64 12.62 -15.07
C TYR A 573 -24.11 12.14 -16.44
N LEU A 574 -24.10 10.83 -16.71
CA LEU A 574 -23.64 10.29 -18.00
C LEU A 574 -24.46 10.80 -19.20
N LYS A 575 -25.78 10.99 -19.05
CA LYS A 575 -26.61 11.57 -20.13
C LYS A 575 -26.19 12.98 -20.51
N THR A 576 -25.64 13.75 -19.58
CA THR A 576 -25.17 15.12 -19.84
C THR A 576 -23.79 15.19 -20.50
N ARG A 577 -23.09 14.04 -20.61
CA ARG A 577 -21.72 13.91 -21.13
C ARG A 577 -21.64 12.64 -22.01
N PRO A 578 -22.23 12.66 -23.22
CA PRO A 578 -22.27 11.47 -24.07
C PRO A 578 -20.86 11.06 -24.54
N PRO A 579 -20.59 9.75 -24.73
CA PRO A 579 -19.28 9.26 -25.20
C PRO A 579 -18.78 9.91 -26.49
N SER A 580 -19.69 10.40 -27.35
CA SER A 580 -19.35 11.12 -28.58
C SER A 580 -18.50 12.37 -28.33
N TRP A 581 -18.65 13.04 -27.19
CA TRP A 581 -17.84 14.21 -26.84
C TRP A 581 -16.38 13.84 -26.60
N GLU A 582 -16.16 12.70 -25.96
CA GLU A 582 -14.83 12.16 -25.69
C GLU A 582 -14.18 11.66 -26.98
N GLU A 583 -14.91 10.89 -27.79
CA GLU A 583 -14.42 10.41 -29.07
C GLU A 583 -14.03 11.56 -30.02
N ALA A 584 -14.79 12.65 -30.01
CA ALA A 584 -14.47 13.85 -30.79
C ALA A 584 -13.18 14.50 -30.28
N ALA A 585 -13.04 14.66 -28.96
CA ALA A 585 -11.84 15.22 -28.34
C ALA A 585 -10.59 14.39 -28.65
N ILE A 586 -10.67 13.07 -28.52
CA ILE A 586 -9.56 12.15 -28.83
C ILE A 586 -9.18 12.26 -30.32
N ARG A 587 -10.15 12.33 -31.23
CA ARG A 587 -9.88 12.52 -32.67
C ARG A 587 -9.14 13.82 -32.92
N GLU A 588 -9.52 14.92 -32.29
CA GLU A 588 -8.78 16.19 -32.42
C GLU A 588 -7.37 16.08 -31.86
N LEU A 589 -7.19 15.49 -30.67
CA LEU A 589 -5.88 15.32 -30.05
C LEU A 589 -4.90 14.52 -30.91
N LEU A 590 -5.39 13.48 -31.60
CA LEU A 590 -4.58 12.71 -32.56
C LEU A 590 -4.05 13.57 -33.71
N THR A 591 -4.79 14.61 -34.12
CA THR A 591 -4.32 15.56 -35.14
C THR A 591 -3.26 16.53 -34.62
N ALA A 592 -3.18 16.75 -33.30
CA ALA A 592 -2.14 17.60 -32.70
C ALA A 592 -0.82 16.88 -32.49
N THR A 593 -0.83 15.55 -32.41
CA THR A 593 0.35 14.75 -32.10
C THR A 593 0.97 14.05 -33.32
N ASN A 594 0.48 14.31 -34.55
CA ASN A 594 0.88 13.59 -35.76
C ASN A 594 0.82 12.05 -35.62
N GLY A 595 -0.11 11.53 -34.80
CA GLY A 595 -0.27 10.10 -34.55
C GLY A 595 0.64 9.49 -33.48
N GLU A 596 1.51 10.25 -32.81
CA GLU A 596 2.37 9.75 -31.71
C GLU A 596 1.78 10.08 -30.33
N ILE A 597 1.18 9.10 -29.64
CA ILE A 597 0.57 9.27 -28.29
C ILE A 597 1.60 9.13 -27.14
N GLY A 598 2.91 9.16 -27.43
CA GLY A 598 3.95 8.90 -26.43
C GLY A 598 3.98 9.87 -25.24
N TRP A 599 3.38 11.07 -25.34
CA TRP A 599 3.49 12.13 -24.34
C TRP A 599 2.16 12.71 -23.85
N LEU A 600 1.02 12.13 -24.24
CA LEU A 600 -0.30 12.53 -23.77
C LEU A 600 -0.88 11.49 -22.80
N GLY A 601 -1.12 11.89 -21.56
CA GLY A 601 -1.96 11.14 -20.64
C GLY A 601 -3.39 11.66 -20.72
N CYS A 602 -4.31 10.92 -21.34
CA CYS A 602 -5.73 11.19 -21.18
C CYS A 602 -6.15 10.60 -19.83
N LYS A 603 -6.54 11.45 -18.88
CA LYS A 603 -7.00 11.01 -17.56
C LYS A 603 -8.50 11.23 -17.45
N TRP A 604 -9.20 10.17 -17.10
CA TRP A 604 -10.60 10.13 -16.67
C TRP A 604 -10.75 10.85 -15.33
#